data_AF-A0A0D0SDW5-F1
#
_entry.id   AF-A0A0D0SDW5-F1
#
_cell.length_a   1.000
_cell.length_b   1.000
_cell.length_c   1.000
_cell.angle_alpha   90.00
_cell.angle_beta   90.00
_cell.angle_gamma   90.00
#
_symmetry.space_group_name_H-M   'P 1'
#
loop_
_entity.id
_entity.type
_entity.pdbx_description
1 polymer ?
#
loop_
_entity_poly.entity_id
_entity_poly.type
_entity_poly.pdbx_seq_one_letter_code
_entity_poly.pdbx_strand_id
1 'polypeptide(L)'
;MKYIYAPYNPNKHATDLRLNTMTNKLTWQSSPGLTVLIVRTRFGENAAQMMDEICERLSQVTLITGDYTRIGNGIEVRLVKVDEMVRNNGCDFKNEMGRYTVFACSMEGDNCEIYQPNLMNGIVKPYYDHAIKIHVYIEKETILKGLFKRHEVDSGFYSITFDTNLNIESYMDGDLSCFVGKFEIPITKEIIQQQTIYVETRIQPRVQSNTLGLILQ
;
A
#
# COMPACT_ATOMS: atom_id res chain seq x y z
N MET A 1 17.88 -21.52 3.69
CA MET A 1 17.79 -21.12 2.27
C MET A 1 18.41 -19.74 2.12
N LYS A 2 19.31 -19.58 1.15
CA LYS A 2 20.01 -18.34 0.85
C LYS A 2 19.35 -17.68 -0.36
N TYR A 3 19.01 -16.40 -0.25
CA TYR A 3 18.42 -15.62 -1.34
C TYR A 3 19.50 -14.77 -2.00
N ILE A 4 19.53 -14.76 -3.33
CA ILE A 4 20.56 -14.07 -4.12
C ILE A 4 19.86 -13.26 -5.20
N TYR A 5 20.15 -11.96 -5.26
CA TYR A 5 19.67 -11.12 -6.34
C TYR A 5 20.56 -11.24 -7.57
N ALA A 6 19.96 -11.61 -8.70
CA ALA A 6 20.65 -11.88 -9.96
C ALA A 6 20.22 -10.86 -11.03
N PRO A 7 21.10 -10.55 -12.00
CA PRO A 7 20.75 -9.65 -13.11
C PRO A 7 19.61 -10.24 -13.95
N TYR A 8 18.96 -9.39 -14.75
CA TYR A 8 17.87 -9.82 -15.63
C TYR A 8 18.28 -10.99 -16.52
N ASN A 9 17.41 -12.00 -16.61
CA ASN A 9 17.56 -13.15 -17.48
C ASN A 9 16.31 -13.30 -18.36
N PRO A 10 16.43 -13.26 -19.71
CA PRO A 10 15.27 -13.35 -20.60
C PRO A 10 14.53 -14.69 -20.51
N ASN A 11 15.20 -15.76 -20.06
CA ASN A 11 14.59 -17.08 -19.86
C ASN A 11 14.00 -17.25 -18.45
N LYS A 12 14.27 -16.30 -17.54
CA LYS A 12 13.79 -16.31 -16.16
C LYS A 12 13.20 -14.94 -15.79
N HIS A 13 12.02 -14.66 -16.32
CA HIS A 13 11.34 -13.37 -16.16
C HIS A 13 9.94 -13.51 -15.55
N ALA A 14 9.50 -12.45 -14.87
CA ALA A 14 8.13 -12.23 -14.43
C ALA A 14 7.76 -10.75 -14.62
N THR A 15 6.58 -10.50 -15.19
CA THR A 15 6.20 -9.20 -15.77
C THR A 15 4.68 -9.02 -15.80
N ASP A 16 4.20 -7.82 -16.17
CA ASP A 16 2.77 -7.50 -16.35
C ASP A 16 1.93 -7.79 -15.09
N LEU A 17 2.45 -7.37 -13.93
CA LEU A 17 1.74 -7.55 -12.67
C LEU A 17 0.51 -6.63 -12.65
N ARG A 18 -0.67 -7.21 -12.44
CA ARG A 18 -1.94 -6.50 -12.41
C ARG A 18 -2.95 -7.13 -11.46
N LEU A 19 -3.82 -6.29 -10.92
CA LEU A 19 -4.99 -6.73 -10.17
C LEU A 19 -6.11 -7.15 -11.14
N ASN A 20 -6.54 -8.41 -11.03
CA ASN A 20 -7.81 -8.83 -11.59
C ASN A 20 -8.94 -8.44 -10.63
N THR A 21 -9.73 -7.43 -11.01
CA THR A 21 -10.79 -6.87 -10.16
C THR A 21 -12.00 -7.80 -9.99
N MET A 22 -12.20 -8.77 -10.90
CA MET A 22 -13.29 -9.74 -10.76
C MET A 22 -12.97 -10.81 -9.71
N THR A 23 -11.72 -11.22 -9.61
CA THR A 23 -11.28 -12.27 -8.67
C THR A 23 -10.59 -11.72 -7.43
N ASN A 24 -10.28 -10.43 -7.41
CA ASN A 24 -9.45 -9.76 -6.40
C ASN A 24 -8.09 -10.45 -6.20
N LYS A 25 -7.45 -10.86 -7.31
CA LYS A 25 -6.15 -11.52 -7.31
C LYS A 25 -5.12 -10.74 -8.10
N LEU A 26 -3.88 -10.76 -7.62
CA LEU A 26 -2.74 -10.33 -8.42
C LEU A 26 -2.38 -11.43 -9.42
N THR A 27 -2.21 -11.03 -10.67
CA THR A 27 -1.87 -11.89 -11.81
C THR A 27 -0.69 -11.29 -12.55
N TRP A 28 0.13 -12.13 -13.17
CA TRP A 28 1.34 -11.75 -13.91
C TRP A 28 1.58 -12.72 -15.06
N GLN A 29 2.55 -12.38 -15.89
CA GLN A 29 3.14 -13.27 -16.89
C GLN A 29 4.54 -13.67 -16.43
N SER A 30 4.92 -14.93 -16.60
CA SER A 30 6.27 -15.40 -16.28
C SER A 30 6.72 -16.51 -17.20
N SER A 31 8.02 -16.79 -17.22
CA SER A 31 8.52 -17.98 -17.89
C SER A 31 7.91 -19.26 -17.28
N PRO A 32 7.63 -20.30 -18.08
CA PRO A 32 6.98 -21.52 -17.59
C PRO A 32 7.76 -22.19 -16.47
N GLY A 33 7.06 -22.70 -15.46
CA GLY A 33 7.66 -23.50 -14.38
C GLY A 33 8.46 -22.70 -13.33
N LEU A 34 8.36 -21.36 -13.32
CA LEU A 34 9.02 -20.54 -12.32
C LEU A 34 8.13 -20.22 -11.13
N THR A 35 8.74 -20.25 -9.94
CA THR A 35 8.18 -19.61 -8.74
C THR A 35 8.37 -18.11 -8.86
N VAL A 36 7.49 -17.32 -8.24
CA VAL A 36 7.66 -15.88 -8.17
C VAL A 36 7.71 -15.39 -6.72
N LEU A 37 8.38 -14.27 -6.53
CA LEU A 37 8.33 -13.49 -5.30
C LEU A 37 7.55 -12.21 -5.60
N ILE A 38 6.45 -12.00 -4.87
CA ILE A 38 5.75 -10.73 -4.82
C ILE A 38 6.31 -9.95 -3.64
N VAL A 39 6.82 -8.75 -3.88
CA VAL A 39 7.25 -7.82 -2.85
C VAL A 39 6.28 -6.66 -2.81
N ARG A 40 5.67 -6.42 -1.65
CA ARG A 40 4.92 -5.20 -1.36
C ARG A 40 5.82 -4.22 -0.64
N THR A 41 5.91 -3.01 -1.17
CA THR A 41 6.60 -1.85 -0.60
C THR A 41 5.61 -0.71 -0.43
N ARG A 42 6.05 0.43 0.10
CA ARG A 42 5.19 1.61 0.15
C ARG A 42 4.86 2.09 -1.26
N PHE A 43 3.85 2.95 -1.35
CA PHE A 43 3.42 3.48 -2.63
C PHE A 43 4.57 4.23 -3.31
N GLY A 44 4.85 3.89 -4.56
CA GLY A 44 5.91 4.54 -5.34
C GLY A 44 7.34 4.08 -5.05
N GLU A 45 7.61 3.37 -3.96
CA GLU A 45 8.92 2.78 -3.67
C GLU A 45 9.25 1.69 -4.70
N ASN A 46 10.53 1.52 -5.06
CA ASN A 46 10.95 0.51 -6.03
C ASN A 46 11.66 -0.65 -5.31
N ALA A 47 10.97 -1.77 -5.16
CA ALA A 47 11.52 -2.98 -4.54
C ALA A 47 12.85 -3.43 -5.17
N ALA A 48 13.05 -3.24 -6.48
CA ALA A 48 14.28 -3.62 -7.17
C ALA A 48 15.53 -2.91 -6.62
N GLN A 49 15.37 -1.68 -6.11
CA GLN A 49 16.47 -0.91 -5.50
C GLN A 49 16.82 -1.37 -4.08
N MET A 50 15.97 -2.19 -3.47
CA MET A 50 16.09 -2.65 -2.08
C MET A 50 16.40 -4.16 -2.01
N MET A 51 16.68 -4.81 -3.15
CA MET A 51 16.72 -6.26 -3.23
C MET A 51 17.85 -6.90 -2.44
N ASP A 52 18.98 -6.22 -2.24
CA ASP A 52 20.06 -6.72 -1.40
C ASP A 52 19.61 -6.83 0.07
N GLU A 53 18.97 -5.78 0.59
CA GLU A 53 18.38 -5.77 1.94
C GLU A 53 17.25 -6.80 2.07
N ILE A 54 16.39 -6.91 1.05
CA ILE A 54 15.30 -7.88 1.00
C ILE A 54 15.85 -9.32 1.05
N CYS A 55 16.88 -9.63 0.26
CA CYS A 55 17.51 -10.95 0.24
C CYS A 55 18.14 -11.32 1.59
N GLU A 56 18.79 -10.36 2.25
CA GLU A 56 19.36 -10.55 3.59
C GLU A 56 18.26 -10.90 4.61
N ARG A 57 17.21 -10.08 4.67
CA ARG A 57 16.07 -10.29 5.58
C ARG A 57 15.32 -11.58 5.29
N LEU A 58 15.10 -11.91 4.01
CA LEU A 58 14.48 -13.16 3.58
C LEU A 58 15.25 -14.39 4.11
N SER A 59 16.57 -14.31 4.17
CA SER A 59 17.42 -15.39 4.68
C SER A 59 17.32 -15.59 6.20
N GLN A 60 16.71 -14.64 6.92
CA GLN A 60 16.57 -14.64 8.37
C GLN A 60 15.15 -14.96 8.85
N VAL A 61 14.17 -15.04 7.95
CA VAL A 61 12.75 -15.28 8.28
C VAL A 61 12.25 -16.61 7.74
N THR A 62 11.21 -17.14 8.38
CA THR A 62 10.43 -18.25 7.82
C THR A 62 9.22 -17.69 7.08
N LEU A 63 9.11 -17.97 5.78
CA LEU A 63 7.99 -17.50 4.97
C LEU A 63 6.70 -18.28 5.28
N ILE A 64 5.61 -17.54 5.45
CA ILE A 64 4.26 -18.09 5.58
C ILE A 64 3.81 -18.61 4.23
N THR A 65 3.36 -19.87 4.18
CA THR A 65 2.87 -20.47 2.93
C THR A 65 1.51 -19.89 2.56
N GLY A 66 1.38 -19.40 1.33
CA GLY A 66 0.11 -18.87 0.82
C GLY A 66 -0.27 -17.47 1.33
N ASP A 67 0.60 -16.79 2.07
CA ASP A 67 0.34 -15.43 2.58
C ASP A 67 1.61 -14.55 2.55
N TYR A 68 1.45 -13.27 2.83
CA TYR A 68 2.53 -12.30 2.93
C TYR A 68 3.20 -12.37 4.30
N THR A 69 4.53 -12.40 4.28
CA THR A 69 5.39 -12.31 5.47
C THR A 69 5.99 -10.92 5.55
N ARG A 70 5.86 -10.25 6.70
CA ARG A 70 6.52 -8.97 6.96
C ARG A 70 8.00 -9.21 7.27
N ILE A 71 8.89 -8.55 6.54
CA ILE A 71 10.35 -8.73 6.68
C ILE A 71 11.09 -7.45 7.09
N GLY A 72 10.41 -6.31 7.02
CA GLY A 72 10.94 -5.01 7.41
C GLY A 72 9.84 -3.95 7.49
N ASN A 73 10.21 -2.73 7.83
CA ASN A 73 9.28 -1.61 7.92
C ASN A 73 8.73 -1.27 6.53
N GLY A 74 7.44 -1.55 6.31
CA GLY A 74 6.77 -1.31 5.04
C GLY A 74 7.09 -2.32 3.93
N ILE A 75 7.81 -3.42 4.25
CA ILE A 75 8.15 -4.47 3.28
C ILE A 75 7.50 -5.79 3.69
N GLU A 76 6.65 -6.29 2.80
CA GLU A 76 6.04 -7.61 2.91
C GLU A 76 6.33 -8.42 1.65
N VAL A 77 6.45 -9.73 1.80
CA VAL A 77 6.80 -10.62 0.69
C VAL A 77 5.92 -11.85 0.67
N ARG A 78 5.53 -12.31 -0.52
CA ARG A 78 4.82 -13.57 -0.73
C ARG A 78 5.52 -14.37 -1.81
N LEU A 79 5.88 -15.60 -1.49
CA LEU A 79 6.44 -16.55 -2.44
C LEU A 79 5.30 -17.38 -3.02
N VAL A 80 5.13 -17.35 -4.34
CA VAL A 80 4.06 -18.06 -5.03
C VAL A 80 4.66 -19.14 -5.92
N LYS A 81 4.44 -20.39 -5.52
CA LYS A 81 4.94 -21.56 -6.26
C LYS A 81 4.11 -21.82 -7.52
N VAL A 82 4.68 -22.58 -8.45
CA VAL A 82 4.06 -22.91 -9.74
C VAL A 82 2.71 -23.61 -9.56
N ASP A 83 2.63 -24.57 -8.65
CA ASP A 83 1.41 -25.33 -8.37
C ASP A 83 0.31 -24.44 -7.77
N GLU A 84 0.68 -23.50 -6.90
CA GLU A 84 -0.22 -22.49 -6.37
C GLU A 84 -0.73 -21.56 -7.48
N MET A 85 0.15 -21.07 -8.36
CA MET A 85 -0.22 -20.22 -9.48
C MET A 85 -1.23 -20.89 -10.41
N VAL A 86 -0.99 -22.16 -10.79
CA VAL A 86 -1.88 -22.93 -11.67
C VAL A 86 -3.24 -23.16 -11.00
N ARG A 87 -3.25 -23.51 -9.71
CA ARG A 87 -4.48 -23.79 -8.96
C ARG A 87 -5.31 -22.53 -8.72
N ASN A 88 -4.66 -21.43 -8.38
CA ASN A 88 -5.32 -20.21 -7.90
C ASN A 88 -5.49 -19.14 -8.98
N ASN A 89 -4.85 -19.30 -10.15
CA ASN A 89 -4.80 -18.33 -11.24
C ASN A 89 -4.36 -16.94 -10.75
N GLY A 90 -3.26 -16.90 -10.00
CA GLY A 90 -2.74 -15.71 -9.33
C GLY A 90 -2.56 -15.92 -7.83
N CYS A 91 -2.37 -14.83 -7.10
CA CYS A 91 -2.29 -14.83 -5.63
C CYS A 91 -3.21 -13.77 -5.03
N ASP A 92 -3.54 -13.92 -3.76
CA ASP A 92 -4.47 -13.01 -3.09
C ASP A 92 -3.86 -11.61 -2.98
N PHE A 93 -4.72 -10.62 -3.21
CA PHE A 93 -4.37 -9.22 -3.13
C PHE A 93 -4.71 -8.68 -1.74
N LYS A 94 -3.74 -8.03 -1.09
CA LYS A 94 -4.01 -7.23 0.11
C LYS A 94 -4.51 -5.86 -0.34
N ASN A 95 -5.74 -5.50 0.02
CA ASN A 95 -6.34 -4.21 -0.32
C ASN A 95 -5.74 -3.07 0.54
N GLU A 96 -4.44 -2.87 0.43
CA GLU A 96 -3.64 -1.93 1.21
C GLU A 96 -2.82 -1.06 0.26
N MET A 97 -2.67 0.22 0.61
CA MET A 97 -1.91 1.17 -0.20
C MET A 97 -0.46 0.69 -0.31
N GLY A 98 0.08 0.68 -1.53
CA GLY A 98 1.46 0.26 -1.74
C GLY A 98 1.80 -0.02 -3.19
N ARG A 99 3.09 -0.31 -3.43
CA ARG A 99 3.55 -0.90 -4.69
C ARG A 99 3.79 -2.39 -4.51
N TYR A 100 3.17 -3.20 -5.35
CA TYR A 100 3.48 -4.61 -5.52
C TYR A 100 4.46 -4.76 -6.68
N THR A 101 5.51 -5.56 -6.51
CA THR A 101 6.48 -5.88 -7.57
C THR A 101 6.64 -7.39 -7.66
N VAL A 102 6.62 -7.94 -8.87
CA VAL A 102 6.86 -9.37 -9.13
C VAL A 102 8.29 -9.60 -9.58
N PHE A 103 8.92 -10.62 -9.02
CA PHE A 103 10.24 -11.11 -9.41
C PHE A 103 10.16 -12.60 -9.73
N ALA A 104 10.86 -13.02 -10.79
CA ALA A 104 11.04 -14.44 -11.06
C ALA A 104 12.04 -15.05 -10.07
N CYS A 105 11.74 -16.25 -9.59
CA CYS A 105 12.58 -16.99 -8.64
C CYS A 105 12.92 -18.38 -9.19
N SER A 106 14.20 -18.75 -9.11
CA SER A 106 14.69 -20.10 -9.42
C SER A 106 15.25 -20.71 -8.15
N MET A 107 14.69 -21.85 -7.73
CA MET A 107 15.16 -22.58 -6.56
C MET A 107 16.05 -23.74 -7.01
N GLU A 108 17.31 -23.73 -6.57
CA GLU A 108 18.29 -24.77 -6.84
C GLU A 108 19.00 -25.16 -5.53
N GLY A 109 18.61 -26.31 -4.96
CA GLY A 109 19.09 -26.74 -3.65
C GLY A 109 18.69 -25.75 -2.55
N ASP A 110 19.69 -25.27 -1.79
CA ASP A 110 19.49 -24.28 -0.72
C ASP A 110 19.53 -22.82 -1.20
N ASN A 111 19.70 -22.58 -2.51
CA ASN A 111 19.76 -21.25 -3.09
C ASN A 111 18.44 -20.90 -3.80
N CYS A 112 18.00 -19.66 -3.61
CA CYS A 112 16.91 -19.05 -4.37
C CYS A 112 17.45 -17.82 -5.10
N GLU A 113 17.59 -17.91 -6.41
CA GLU A 113 17.97 -16.78 -7.26
C GLU A 113 16.73 -15.97 -7.63
N ILE A 114 16.74 -14.69 -7.30
CA ILE A 114 15.69 -13.73 -7.60
C ILE A 114 16.19 -12.83 -8.74
N TYR A 115 15.52 -12.85 -9.88
CA TYR A 115 16.00 -12.12 -11.06
C TYR A 115 15.44 -10.71 -11.12
N GLN A 116 16.30 -9.74 -11.43
CA GLN A 116 15.92 -8.37 -11.72
C GLN A 116 14.88 -8.34 -12.86
N PRO A 117 13.77 -7.60 -12.71
CA PRO A 117 12.77 -7.51 -13.76
C PRO A 117 13.29 -6.70 -14.95
N ASN A 118 12.80 -7.00 -16.15
CA ASN A 118 13.10 -6.20 -17.33
C ASN A 118 12.36 -4.87 -17.27
N LEU A 119 13.09 -3.76 -17.17
CA LEU A 119 12.53 -2.42 -17.17
C LEU A 119 12.62 -1.73 -18.54
N MET A 120 13.09 -2.43 -19.60
CA MET A 120 13.29 -1.81 -20.91
C MET A 120 11.98 -1.19 -21.46
N ASN A 121 12.02 0.12 -21.64
CA ASN A 121 11.06 0.98 -22.33
C ASN A 121 9.68 1.16 -21.68
N GLY A 122 9.46 0.75 -20.43
CA GLY A 122 8.22 1.04 -19.68
C GLY A 122 6.93 0.40 -20.25
N ILE A 123 7.04 -0.38 -21.32
CA ILE A 123 5.93 -1.11 -21.97
C ILE A 123 5.43 -2.23 -21.05
N VAL A 124 6.34 -2.82 -20.28
CA VAL A 124 6.06 -3.95 -19.41
C VAL A 124 6.32 -3.56 -17.97
N LYS A 125 5.26 -3.53 -17.15
CA LYS A 125 5.35 -3.15 -15.74
C LYS A 125 5.46 -4.40 -14.88
N PRO A 126 6.61 -4.66 -14.22
CA PRO A 126 6.71 -5.72 -13.23
C PRO A 126 6.05 -5.32 -11.90
N TYR A 127 5.28 -4.24 -11.87
CA TYR A 127 4.71 -3.69 -10.66
C TYR A 127 3.28 -3.20 -10.86
N TYR A 128 2.53 -3.20 -9.77
CA TYR A 128 1.19 -2.66 -9.64
C TYR A 128 1.16 -1.67 -8.46
N ASP A 129 0.79 -0.42 -8.74
CA ASP A 129 0.59 0.61 -7.72
C ASP A 129 -0.88 0.61 -7.30
N HIS A 130 -1.14 0.29 -6.03
CA HIS A 130 -2.47 0.37 -5.45
C HIS A 130 -2.65 1.64 -4.65
N ALA A 131 -3.48 2.54 -5.16
CA ALA A 131 -3.91 3.73 -4.44
C ALA A 131 -5.24 3.46 -3.71
N ILE A 132 -5.42 4.06 -2.54
CA ILE A 132 -6.65 3.98 -1.76
C ILE A 132 -7.39 5.31 -1.83
N LYS A 133 -8.72 5.22 -1.94
CA LYS A 133 -9.61 6.37 -1.83
C LYS A 133 -10.02 6.57 -0.38
N ILE A 134 -9.98 7.81 0.08
CA ILE A 134 -10.41 8.19 1.43
C ILE A 134 -11.45 9.28 1.29
N HIS A 135 -12.58 9.09 1.97
CA HIS A 135 -13.61 10.12 2.07
C HIS A 135 -13.33 10.98 3.29
N VAL A 136 -13.26 12.30 3.08
CA VAL A 136 -13.04 13.25 4.18
C VAL A 136 -14.21 14.22 4.22
N TYR A 137 -14.99 14.13 5.28
CA TYR A 137 -16.11 15.03 5.54
C TYR A 137 -15.65 16.14 6.46
N ILE A 138 -15.87 17.40 6.03
CA ILE A 138 -15.56 18.58 6.84
C ILE A 138 -16.88 19.32 7.08
N GLU A 139 -17.36 19.27 8.31
CA GLU A 139 -18.65 19.85 8.68
C GLU A 139 -18.46 20.93 9.73
N LYS A 140 -19.29 21.97 9.65
CA LYS A 140 -19.31 23.04 10.63
C LYS A 140 -20.25 22.64 11.76
N GLU A 141 -19.71 22.54 12.98
CA GLU A 141 -20.48 22.11 14.13
C GLU A 141 -21.36 23.24 14.65
N THR A 142 -22.62 22.92 14.96
CA THR A 142 -23.58 23.84 15.56
C THR A 142 -24.03 23.35 16.93
N ILE A 143 -24.38 24.28 17.81
CA ILE A 143 -24.99 23.99 19.10
C ILE A 143 -26.37 24.62 19.18
N LEU A 144 -27.30 23.92 19.83
CA LEU A 144 -28.62 24.45 20.10
C LEU A 144 -28.57 25.38 21.31
N LYS A 145 -28.99 26.64 21.14
CA LYS A 145 -29.17 27.61 22.23
C LYS A 145 -30.64 27.98 22.40
N GLY A 146 -31.04 28.23 23.66
CA GLY A 146 -32.38 28.71 24.05
C GLY A 146 -33.19 27.72 24.90
N LEU A 147 -33.84 28.23 25.96
CA LEU A 147 -34.64 27.44 26.90
C LEU A 147 -36.08 27.14 26.41
N PHE A 148 -36.60 27.90 25.42
CA PHE A 148 -37.99 27.77 24.93
C PHE A 148 -38.14 27.68 23.40
N LYS A 149 -37.26 28.32 22.62
CA LYS A 149 -37.10 28.11 21.18
C LYS A 149 -35.62 27.85 20.91
N ARG A 150 -35.26 26.60 20.62
CA ARG A 150 -33.89 26.23 20.30
C ARG A 150 -33.58 26.71 18.89
N HIS A 151 -32.49 27.47 18.75
CA HIS A 151 -31.94 27.84 17.45
C HIS A 151 -30.49 27.36 17.37
N GLU A 152 -30.09 26.89 16.19
CA GLU A 152 -28.71 26.50 15.93
C GLU A 152 -27.82 27.75 15.87
N VAL A 153 -26.70 27.69 16.58
CA VAL A 153 -25.64 28.69 16.47
C VAL A 153 -24.32 28.01 16.21
N ASP A 154 -23.43 28.73 15.53
CA ASP A 154 -22.04 28.33 15.33
C ASP A 154 -21.38 27.98 16.67
N SER A 155 -20.83 26.77 16.75
CA SER A 155 -20.07 26.31 17.91
C SER A 155 -18.65 26.87 17.94
N GLY A 156 -18.12 27.34 16.80
CA GLY A 156 -16.71 27.69 16.61
C GLY A 156 -15.83 26.50 16.22
N PHE A 157 -16.39 25.30 16.03
CA PHE A 157 -15.68 24.08 15.66
C PHE A 157 -16.05 23.60 14.26
N TYR A 158 -15.08 22.98 13.61
CA TYR A 158 -15.31 22.08 12.48
C TYR A 158 -15.00 20.66 12.91
N SER A 159 -15.85 19.70 12.54
CA SER A 159 -15.49 18.29 12.58
C SER A 159 -14.84 17.90 11.25
N ILE A 160 -13.82 17.05 11.35
CA ILE A 160 -13.17 16.42 10.20
C ILE A 160 -13.26 14.93 10.41
N THR A 161 -14.05 14.26 9.58
CA THR A 161 -14.30 12.81 9.65
C THR A 161 -13.63 12.11 8.48
N PHE A 162 -12.72 11.20 8.79
CA PHE A 162 -12.03 10.31 7.87
C PHE A 162 -12.84 9.00 7.77
N ASP A 163 -13.75 8.92 6.81
CA ASP A 163 -14.45 7.68 6.51
C ASP A 163 -13.54 6.80 5.64
N THR A 164 -12.92 5.83 6.29
CA THR A 164 -11.92 5.01 5.63
C THR A 164 -11.89 3.58 6.12
N ASN A 165 -11.83 2.66 5.16
CA ASN A 165 -11.42 1.28 5.38
C ASN A 165 -9.90 1.11 5.20
N LEU A 166 -9.13 2.20 5.32
CA LEU A 166 -7.67 2.17 5.21
C LEU A 166 -7.10 1.26 6.27
N ASN A 167 -6.27 0.30 5.86
CA ASN A 167 -5.41 -0.38 6.82
C ASN A 167 -4.41 0.62 7.37
N ILE A 168 -4.51 0.93 8.65
CA ILE A 168 -3.66 1.90 9.33
C ILE A 168 -2.16 1.58 9.25
N GLU A 169 -1.80 0.30 9.08
CA GLU A 169 -0.43 -0.14 8.90
C GLU A 169 0.17 0.36 7.58
N SER A 170 -0.68 0.62 6.58
CA SER A 170 -0.26 1.16 5.28
C SER A 170 -0.16 2.70 5.25
N TYR A 171 -0.69 3.38 6.26
CA TYR A 171 -0.60 4.84 6.41
C TYR A 171 0.76 5.25 7.01
N MET A 172 1.27 6.41 6.63
CA MET A 172 2.36 7.09 7.34
C MET A 172 1.90 8.45 7.86
N ASP A 173 2.38 8.81 9.06
CA ASP A 173 2.13 10.14 9.61
C ASP A 173 2.60 11.22 8.63
N GLY A 174 1.69 12.14 8.31
CA GLY A 174 1.93 13.19 7.33
C GLY A 174 1.64 12.79 5.88
N ASP A 175 1.18 11.57 5.58
CA ASP A 175 0.64 11.24 4.24
C ASP A 175 -0.59 12.11 3.91
N LEU A 176 -1.30 12.59 4.92
CA LEU A 176 -2.30 13.65 4.82
C LEU A 176 -1.90 14.83 5.71
N SER A 177 -2.28 16.03 5.28
CA SER A 177 -2.17 17.25 6.08
C SER A 177 -3.52 17.94 6.15
N CYS A 178 -3.90 18.41 7.34
CA CYS A 178 -4.98 19.37 7.53
C CYS A 178 -4.40 20.79 7.54
N PHE A 179 -5.03 21.70 6.82
CA PHE A 179 -4.67 23.11 6.83
C PHE A 179 -5.78 23.95 7.42
N VAL A 180 -5.40 24.81 8.36
CA VAL A 180 -6.26 25.85 8.94
C VAL A 180 -5.65 27.20 8.58
N GLY A 181 -6.19 27.82 7.53
CA GLY A 181 -5.55 28.99 6.91
C GLY A 181 -4.16 28.65 6.35
N LYS A 182 -3.12 29.18 7.00
CA LYS A 182 -1.70 28.95 6.64
C LYS A 182 -0.99 27.89 7.48
N PHE A 183 -1.62 27.41 8.55
CA PHE A 183 -1.03 26.40 9.41
C PHE A 183 -1.26 25.03 8.80
N GLU A 184 -0.18 24.27 8.67
CA GLU A 184 -0.21 22.86 8.28
C GLU A 184 -0.10 21.99 9.52
N ILE A 185 -1.02 21.05 9.66
CA ILE A 185 -1.09 20.09 10.75
C ILE A 185 -0.99 18.70 10.10
N PRO A 186 0.13 17.97 10.28
CA PRO A 186 0.23 16.61 9.77
C PRO A 186 -0.82 15.73 10.46
N ILE A 187 -1.54 14.95 9.66
CA ILE A 187 -2.47 13.96 10.17
C ILE A 187 -1.67 12.72 10.56
N THR A 188 -1.85 12.23 11.77
CA THR A 188 -1.16 11.04 12.29
C THR A 188 -2.05 9.81 12.19
N LYS A 189 -1.45 8.62 12.36
CA LYS A 189 -2.18 7.35 12.48
C LYS A 189 -3.25 7.42 13.57
N GLU A 190 -2.94 8.00 14.71
CA GLU A 190 -3.88 8.11 15.83
C GLU A 190 -5.10 8.94 15.44
N ILE A 191 -4.92 10.01 14.65
CA ILE A 191 -6.03 10.83 14.15
C ILE A 191 -6.92 10.01 13.20
N ILE A 192 -6.32 9.25 12.27
CA ILE A 192 -7.09 8.40 11.35
C ILE A 192 -7.86 7.30 12.13
N GLN A 193 -7.24 6.70 13.15
CA GLN A 193 -7.88 5.69 14.00
C GLN A 193 -9.03 6.25 14.83
N GLN A 194 -8.94 7.51 15.26
CA GLN A 194 -10.03 8.19 15.96
C GLN A 194 -11.21 8.52 15.04
N GLN A 195 -11.03 8.44 13.72
CA GLN A 195 -11.99 8.72 12.65
C GLN A 195 -12.46 10.19 12.59
N THR A 196 -12.79 10.81 13.71
CA THR A 196 -13.25 12.20 13.76
C THR A 196 -12.41 13.02 14.71
N ILE A 197 -11.98 14.21 14.25
CA ILE A 197 -11.35 15.24 15.08
C ILE A 197 -12.15 16.53 15.00
N TYR A 198 -11.99 17.37 16.02
CA TYR A 198 -12.61 18.69 16.08
C TYR A 198 -11.53 19.76 16.08
N VAL A 199 -11.71 20.77 15.24
CA VAL A 199 -10.78 21.89 15.10
C VAL A 199 -11.52 23.18 15.44
N GLU A 200 -11.09 23.86 16.49
CA GLU A 200 -11.61 25.19 16.83
C GLU A 200 -11.07 26.23 15.85
N THR A 201 -11.93 26.75 14.98
CA THR A 201 -11.54 27.73 13.96
C THR A 201 -12.75 28.41 13.33
N ARG A 202 -12.54 29.64 12.85
CA ARG A 202 -13.52 30.37 12.01
C ARG A 202 -13.27 30.18 10.51
N ILE A 203 -12.13 29.58 10.15
CA ILE A 203 -11.73 29.32 8.77
C ILE A 203 -11.99 27.84 8.50
N GLN A 204 -12.75 27.53 7.45
CA GLN A 204 -12.99 26.16 7.03
C GLN A 204 -11.64 25.43 6.78
N PRO A 205 -11.38 24.31 7.49
CA PRO A 205 -10.20 23.50 7.24
C PRO A 205 -10.21 22.89 5.84
N ARG A 206 -9.04 22.55 5.31
CA ARG A 206 -8.89 21.70 4.12
C ARG A 206 -7.98 20.53 4.43
N VAL A 207 -8.26 19.36 3.89
CA VAL A 207 -7.36 18.20 3.95
C VAL A 207 -6.73 18.01 2.58
N GLN A 208 -5.44 17.68 2.57
CA GLN A 208 -4.67 17.44 1.36
C GLN A 208 -3.84 16.17 1.52
N SER A 209 -3.70 15.41 0.43
CA SER A 209 -2.78 14.28 0.37
C SER A 209 -1.39 14.74 -0.05
N ASN A 210 -0.38 14.25 0.65
CA ASN A 210 1.03 14.45 0.35
C ASN A 210 1.63 13.24 -0.40
N THR A 211 0.83 12.20 -0.66
CA THR A 211 1.21 11.01 -1.41
C THR A 211 0.25 10.75 -2.57
N LEU A 212 0.79 10.23 -3.68
CA LEU A 212 -0.03 9.80 -4.81
C LEU A 212 -0.84 8.51 -4.52
N GLY A 213 -0.51 7.82 -3.42
CA GLY A 213 -1.20 6.60 -3.00
C GLY A 213 -2.52 6.83 -2.28
N LEU A 214 -2.79 8.06 -1.82
CA LEU A 214 -4.05 8.43 -1.18
C LEU A 214 -4.79 9.45 -2.04
N ILE A 215 -6.01 9.10 -2.42
CA ILE A 215 -6.88 9.93 -3.25
C ILE A 215 -8.04 10.39 -2.38
N LEU A 216 -8.09 11.70 -2.12
CA LEU A 216 -9.19 12.32 -1.38
C LEU A 216 -10.44 12.41 -2.24
N GLN A 217 -11.60 12.08 -1.68
CA GLN A 217 -12.91 12.18 -2.29
C GLN A 217 -13.88 12.98 -1.43
#